data_AF-A0A6P1E142-F1
#
_entry.id   AF-A0A6P1E142-F1
#
_cell.length_a   1.000
_cell.length_b   1.000
_cell.length_c   1.000
_cell.angle_alpha   90.00
_cell.angle_beta   90.00
_cell.angle_gamma   90.00
#
_symmetry.space_group_name_H-M   'P 1'
#
loop_
_entity.id
_entity.type
_entity.pdbx_description
1 polymer ?
#
loop_
_entity_poly.entity_id
_entity_poly.type
_entity_poly.pdbx_seq_one_letter_code
_entity_poly.pdbx_strand_id
1 'polypeptide(L)'
;MSEALQTAVARQRILLQGRLSGLLERLVSGCRAAWPDRQALEGILVDALPSLTSCKYLYILDEHAKQLTANLSPQGLLPEHFGRDRSERPYLAAALAGERFSLSPVYLSRNARRPSLTAIQRIEDDSGRLLGFLGADFDLRELPLTRELYTQSEQWLQMKGDPAIRGGLFNQERVESLMDSRIDEVMDLVVELITAHGVFHGKLHFSSSRATLWTMDDPFRYRILDYEDLTNPGICLAYTRRAYPSDADIPEERIKDVFRTFRELRFMDETIYLRSGSLNVFNGIVGLNFSCDGSHYMQWDEFLHKSLAFWLGSPELCGVDQTTH
;
A
#
# COMPACT_ATOMS: atom_id res chain seq x y z
N MET A 1 1.51 8.77 -1.76
CA MET A 1 1.53 7.71 -0.71
C MET A 1 0.82 8.28 0.51
N SER A 2 -0.14 7.56 1.11
CA SER A 2 -0.82 8.02 2.32
C SER A 2 0.20 8.28 3.44
N GLU A 3 -0.09 9.24 4.33
CA GLU A 3 0.78 9.59 5.46
C GLU A 3 1.04 8.37 6.37
N ALA A 4 0.02 7.55 6.59
CA ALA A 4 0.14 6.29 7.33
C ALA A 4 1.17 5.34 6.69
N LEU A 5 1.13 5.16 5.35
CA LEU A 5 2.08 4.31 4.65
C LEU A 5 3.50 4.91 4.64
N GLN A 6 3.62 6.24 4.55
CA GLN A 6 4.91 6.94 4.71
C GLN A 6 5.52 6.70 6.09
N THR A 7 4.71 6.82 7.13
CA THR A 7 5.15 6.62 8.52
C THR A 7 5.60 5.18 8.76
N ALA A 8 4.85 4.19 8.27
CA ALA A 8 5.22 2.79 8.37
C ALA A 8 6.57 2.50 7.66
N VAL A 9 6.76 3.02 6.44
CA VAL A 9 8.02 2.88 5.69
C VAL A 9 9.17 3.58 6.41
N ALA A 10 8.97 4.79 6.93
CA ALA A 10 9.99 5.54 7.66
C ALA A 10 10.44 4.82 8.94
N ARG A 11 9.51 4.27 9.72
CA ARG A 11 9.81 3.48 10.92
C ARG A 11 10.68 2.25 10.58
N GLN A 12 10.33 1.52 9.54
CA GLN A 12 11.14 0.37 9.08
C GLN A 12 12.54 0.79 8.64
N ARG A 13 12.68 1.94 7.96
CA ARG A 13 13.99 2.46 7.54
C ARG A 13 14.88 2.84 8.72
N ILE A 14 14.33 3.48 9.76
CA ILE A 14 15.08 3.84 10.98
C ILE A 14 15.65 2.58 11.66
N LEU A 15 14.83 1.53 11.80
CA LEU A 15 15.25 0.26 12.39
C LEU A 15 16.36 -0.41 11.57
N LEU A 16 16.23 -0.43 10.24
CA LEU A 16 17.27 -0.95 9.35
C LEU A 16 18.57 -0.16 9.44
N GLN A 17 18.49 1.17 9.43
CA GLN A 17 19.66 2.05 9.52
C GLN A 17 20.45 1.80 10.81
N GLY A 18 19.79 1.72 11.96
CA GLY A 18 20.44 1.43 13.23
C GLY A 18 21.17 0.08 13.22
N ARG A 19 20.53 -0.96 12.67
CA ARG A 19 21.13 -2.31 12.58
C ARG A 19 22.32 -2.37 11.62
N LEU A 20 22.17 -1.81 10.42
CA LEU A 20 23.18 -1.89 9.36
C LEU A 20 24.41 -1.01 9.66
N SER A 21 24.21 0.16 10.27
CA SER A 21 25.33 1.03 10.68
C SER A 21 26.28 0.30 11.63
N GLY A 22 25.76 -0.31 12.71
CA GLY A 22 26.60 -1.05 13.66
C GLY A 22 27.28 -2.29 13.04
N LEU A 23 26.63 -2.94 12.07
CA LEU A 23 27.20 -4.08 11.36
C LEU A 23 28.39 -3.68 10.48
N LEU A 24 28.25 -2.62 9.68
CA LEU A 24 29.30 -2.16 8.77
C LEU A 24 30.43 -1.43 9.49
N GLU A 25 30.13 -0.68 10.56
CA GLU A 25 31.14 0.02 11.38
C GLU A 25 32.20 -0.95 11.91
N ARG A 26 31.81 -2.18 12.30
CA ARG A 26 32.75 -3.21 12.80
C ARG A 26 33.79 -3.64 11.77
N LEU A 27 33.52 -3.44 10.48
CA LEU A 27 34.44 -3.79 9.40
C LEU A 27 35.43 -2.66 9.09
N VAL A 28 35.12 -1.41 9.46
CA VAL A 28 35.90 -0.22 9.11
C VAL A 28 37.34 -0.33 9.62
N SER A 29 37.55 -0.74 10.87
CA SER A 29 38.89 -0.83 11.46
C SER A 29 39.78 -1.85 10.74
N GLY A 30 39.24 -3.02 10.40
CA GLY A 30 39.96 -4.04 9.61
C GLY A 30 40.29 -3.53 8.21
N CYS A 31 39.31 -2.92 7.54
CA CYS A 31 39.51 -2.35 6.20
C CYS A 31 40.55 -1.23 6.20
N ARG A 32 40.57 -0.37 7.23
CA ARG A 32 41.58 0.69 7.40
C ARG A 32 42.99 0.10 7.50
N ALA A 33 43.17 -0.94 8.32
CA ALA A 33 44.48 -1.57 8.53
C ALA A 33 45.01 -2.29 7.28
N ALA A 34 44.12 -2.84 6.46
CA ALA A 34 44.46 -3.52 5.22
C ALA A 34 44.62 -2.57 4.00
N TRP A 35 44.41 -1.27 4.16
CA TRP A 35 44.34 -0.34 3.02
C TRP A 35 45.71 -0.07 2.36
N PRO A 36 45.84 -0.03 1.01
CA PRO A 36 44.84 -0.33 -0.02
C PRO A 36 44.96 -1.76 -0.60
N ASP A 37 45.47 -2.75 0.15
CA ASP A 37 45.69 -4.11 -0.34
C ASP A 37 44.36 -4.81 -0.65
N ARG A 38 44.05 -4.91 -1.94
CA ARG A 38 42.84 -5.53 -2.45
C ARG A 38 42.61 -6.94 -1.91
N GLN A 39 43.64 -7.79 -1.88
CA GLN A 39 43.47 -9.20 -1.49
C GLN A 39 43.15 -9.31 0.00
N ALA A 40 43.82 -8.50 0.83
CA ALA A 40 43.52 -8.40 2.25
C ALA A 40 42.09 -7.85 2.50
N LEU A 41 41.70 -6.81 1.76
CA LEU A 41 40.34 -6.24 1.82
C LEU A 41 39.27 -7.27 1.43
N GLU A 42 39.45 -7.98 0.31
CA GLU A 42 38.53 -9.03 -0.12
C GLU A 42 38.42 -10.17 0.92
N GLY A 43 39.52 -10.53 1.58
CA GLY A 43 39.51 -11.49 2.69
C GLY A 43 38.61 -11.06 3.85
N ILE A 44 38.72 -9.80 4.28
CA ILE A 44 37.85 -9.22 5.33
C ILE A 44 36.38 -9.28 4.92
N LEU A 45 36.07 -8.96 3.66
CA LEU A 45 34.68 -9.02 3.16
C LEU A 45 34.13 -10.45 3.20
N VAL A 46 34.94 -11.44 2.80
CA VAL A 46 34.57 -12.87 2.79
C VAL A 46 34.23 -13.35 4.19
N ASP A 47 35.07 -13.02 5.18
CA ASP A 47 34.84 -13.41 6.57
C ASP A 47 33.62 -12.70 7.17
N ALA A 48 33.33 -11.48 6.72
CA ALA A 48 32.22 -10.68 7.23
C ALA A 48 30.85 -11.08 6.67
N LEU A 49 30.77 -11.49 5.39
CA LEU A 49 29.51 -11.71 4.68
C LEU A 49 28.52 -12.65 5.42
N PRO A 50 28.93 -13.77 6.02
CA PRO A 50 28.02 -14.65 6.77
C PRO A 50 27.31 -13.95 7.94
N SER A 51 27.93 -12.93 8.53
CA SER A 51 27.34 -12.12 9.62
C SER A 51 26.38 -11.04 9.14
N LEU A 52 26.45 -10.67 7.85
CA LEU A 52 25.57 -9.71 7.18
C LEU A 52 24.42 -10.46 6.51
N THR A 53 23.50 -10.99 7.31
CA THR A 53 22.33 -11.71 6.80
C THR A 53 21.60 -10.89 5.73
N SER A 54 21.28 -11.53 4.61
CA SER A 54 20.55 -10.92 3.48
C SER A 54 21.35 -9.88 2.68
N CYS A 55 22.65 -9.73 2.93
CA CYS A 55 23.52 -8.94 2.08
C CYS A 55 23.76 -9.65 0.75
N LYS A 56 23.43 -8.97 -0.34
CA LYS A 56 23.57 -9.50 -1.70
C LYS A 56 24.95 -9.22 -2.28
N TYR A 57 25.44 -8.01 -2.09
CA TYR A 57 26.77 -7.61 -2.52
C TYR A 57 27.48 -6.80 -1.44
N LEU A 58 28.75 -7.12 -1.19
CA LEU A 58 29.65 -6.33 -0.36
C LEU A 58 30.85 -5.91 -1.21
N TYR A 59 31.28 -4.66 -1.10
CA TYR A 59 32.39 -4.13 -1.90
C TYR A 59 33.02 -2.90 -1.26
N ILE A 60 34.26 -2.59 -1.66
CA ILE A 60 34.98 -1.40 -1.25
C ILE A 60 35.30 -0.52 -2.45
N LEU A 61 35.14 0.79 -2.27
CA LEU A 61 35.46 1.84 -3.22
C LEU A 61 36.55 2.77 -2.63
N ASP A 62 37.37 3.38 -3.46
CA ASP A 62 38.30 4.43 -3.07
C ASP A 62 37.61 5.78 -2.80
N GLU A 63 38.39 6.81 -2.47
CA GLU A 63 37.90 8.16 -2.20
C GLU A 63 37.19 8.82 -3.39
N HIS A 64 37.43 8.32 -4.60
CA HIS A 64 36.79 8.76 -5.84
C HIS A 64 35.58 7.88 -6.23
N ALA A 65 35.14 7.00 -5.32
CA ALA A 65 34.08 6.03 -5.55
C ALA A 65 34.36 5.06 -6.71
N LYS A 66 35.62 4.83 -7.05
CA LYS A 66 36.04 3.78 -7.98
C LYS A 66 36.30 2.50 -7.20
N GLN A 67 35.81 1.40 -7.74
CA GLN A 67 35.74 0.14 -7.02
C GLN A 67 37.12 -0.55 -6.88
N LEU A 68 37.56 -0.76 -5.63
CA LEU A 68 38.85 -1.37 -5.27
C LEU A 68 38.79 -2.90 -5.15
N THR A 69 37.64 -3.47 -4.78
CA THR A 69 37.46 -4.92 -4.65
C THR A 69 36.53 -5.45 -5.73
N ALA A 70 36.58 -6.75 -6.01
CA ALA A 70 35.45 -7.42 -6.65
C ALA A 70 34.17 -7.23 -5.81
N ASN A 71 32.99 -7.37 -6.44
CA ASN A 71 31.77 -7.54 -5.65
C ASN A 71 31.86 -8.91 -4.99
N LEU A 72 31.70 -8.98 -3.68
CA LEU A 72 31.48 -10.24 -2.99
C LEU A 72 29.97 -10.53 -2.96
N SER A 73 29.57 -11.70 -3.41
CA SER A 73 28.21 -12.23 -3.28
C SER A 73 28.22 -13.50 -2.42
N PRO A 74 27.05 -14.01 -1.97
CA PRO A 74 26.98 -15.32 -1.32
C PRO A 74 27.53 -16.47 -2.16
N GLN A 75 27.62 -16.31 -3.48
CA GLN A 75 28.19 -17.30 -4.42
C GLN A 75 29.71 -17.11 -4.62
N GLY A 76 30.32 -16.10 -4.00
CA GLY A 76 31.73 -15.77 -4.14
C GLY A 76 31.99 -14.42 -4.79
N LEU A 77 33.26 -14.15 -5.08
CA LEU A 77 33.73 -12.91 -5.70
C LEU A 77 33.33 -12.84 -7.18
N LEU A 78 33.02 -11.62 -7.62
CA LEU A 78 32.66 -11.26 -8.99
C LEU A 78 33.72 -10.27 -9.53
N PRO A 79 34.85 -10.77 -10.08
CA PRO A 79 35.99 -9.94 -10.48
C PRO A 79 35.67 -8.90 -11.54
N GLU A 80 34.65 -9.14 -12.37
CA GLU A 80 34.19 -8.25 -13.43
C GLU A 80 33.54 -6.93 -12.92
N HIS A 81 33.43 -6.78 -11.60
CA HIS A 81 33.00 -5.55 -10.93
C HIS A 81 34.17 -4.67 -10.46
N PHE A 82 35.41 -5.19 -10.46
CA PHE A 82 36.60 -4.43 -10.10
C PHE A 82 36.81 -3.22 -11.02
N GLY A 83 37.25 -2.10 -10.45
CA GLY A 83 37.59 -0.87 -11.19
C GLY A 83 36.42 -0.07 -11.74
N ARG A 84 35.17 -0.48 -11.48
CA ARG A 84 33.97 0.26 -11.89
C ARG A 84 33.90 1.61 -11.20
N ASP A 85 33.59 2.64 -11.97
CA ASP A 85 33.23 3.95 -11.43
C ASP A 85 31.80 3.92 -10.90
N ARG A 86 31.62 4.35 -9.65
CA ARG A 86 30.31 4.49 -9.00
C ARG A 86 30.01 5.90 -8.53
N SER A 87 30.84 6.89 -8.83
CA SER A 87 30.68 8.28 -8.38
C SER A 87 29.32 8.88 -8.75
N GLU A 88 28.76 8.54 -9.90
CA GLU A 88 27.45 9.01 -10.36
C GLU A 88 26.25 8.26 -9.78
N ARG A 89 26.47 7.25 -8.92
CA ARG A 89 25.36 6.45 -8.38
C ARG A 89 24.60 7.26 -7.32
N PRO A 90 23.27 7.42 -7.44
CA PRO A 90 22.50 8.24 -6.51
C PRO A 90 22.61 7.82 -5.04
N TYR A 91 22.84 6.53 -4.75
CA TYR A 91 23.00 6.04 -3.39
C TYR A 91 24.31 6.48 -2.71
N LEU A 92 25.30 7.00 -3.45
CA LEU A 92 26.57 7.49 -2.90
C LEU A 92 26.55 8.97 -2.53
N ALA A 93 25.54 9.73 -2.97
CA ALA A 93 25.52 11.19 -2.82
C ALA A 93 25.69 11.65 -1.36
N ALA A 94 24.98 11.00 -0.42
CA ALA A 94 25.07 11.30 1.01
C ALA A 94 26.46 11.01 1.60
N ALA A 95 27.04 9.86 1.25
CA ALA A 95 28.39 9.49 1.70
C ALA A 95 29.46 10.42 1.11
N LEU A 96 29.32 10.85 -0.15
CA LEU A 96 30.20 11.82 -0.80
C LEU A 96 30.07 13.21 -0.17
N ALA A 97 28.89 13.58 0.33
CA ALA A 97 28.65 14.82 1.08
C ALA A 97 29.21 14.79 2.53
N GLY A 98 29.74 13.66 2.99
CA GLY A 98 30.41 13.52 4.28
C GLY A 98 29.67 12.71 5.34
N GLU A 99 28.51 12.13 5.03
CA GLU A 99 27.81 11.26 5.99
C GLU A 99 28.60 9.98 6.26
N ARG A 100 28.95 9.73 7.53
CA ARG A 100 29.70 8.52 7.95
C ARG A 100 29.00 7.23 7.56
N PHE A 101 27.69 7.17 7.75
CA PHE A 101 26.84 6.09 7.31
C PHE A 101 25.64 6.68 6.58
N SER A 102 25.27 6.09 5.44
CA SER A 102 24.06 6.45 4.72
C SER A 102 23.32 5.21 4.23
N LEU A 103 21.99 5.28 4.25
CA LEU A 103 21.11 4.25 3.71
C LEU A 103 20.31 4.84 2.55
N SER A 104 20.50 4.31 1.36
CA SER A 104 19.85 4.84 0.15
C SER A 104 18.33 4.83 0.27
N PRO A 105 17.62 5.70 -0.47
CA PRO A 105 16.22 5.45 -0.80
C PRO A 105 16.06 4.06 -1.43
N VAL A 106 14.86 3.47 -1.32
CA VAL A 106 14.57 2.21 -2.02
C VAL A 106 14.54 2.49 -3.53
N TYR A 107 15.27 1.71 -4.31
CA TYR A 107 15.34 1.83 -5.76
C TYR A 107 15.12 0.46 -6.44
N LEU A 108 14.85 0.46 -7.74
CA LEU A 108 14.82 -0.77 -8.52
C LEU A 108 16.23 -1.12 -9.01
N SER A 109 16.76 -2.26 -8.57
CA SER A 109 18.08 -2.73 -9.01
C SER A 109 18.14 -2.95 -10.52
N ARG A 110 19.26 -2.59 -11.16
CA ARG A 110 19.43 -2.69 -12.63
C ARG A 110 19.39 -4.14 -13.13
N ASN A 111 19.99 -5.07 -12.40
CA ASN A 111 20.16 -6.45 -12.87
C ASN A 111 18.88 -7.28 -12.72
N ALA A 112 18.17 -7.12 -11.60
CA ALA A 112 17.03 -7.97 -11.26
C ALA A 112 15.68 -7.24 -11.30
N ARG A 113 15.68 -5.91 -11.50
CA ARG A 113 14.49 -5.03 -11.39
C ARG A 113 13.71 -5.22 -10.09
N ARG A 114 14.44 -5.46 -9.00
CA ARG A 114 13.85 -5.69 -7.67
C ARG A 114 14.02 -4.46 -6.78
N PRO A 115 13.07 -4.17 -5.88
CA PRO A 115 13.25 -3.20 -4.81
C PRO A 115 14.51 -3.55 -4.00
N SER A 116 15.42 -2.60 -3.91
CA SER A 116 16.71 -2.75 -3.27
C SER A 116 17.10 -1.48 -2.54
N LEU A 117 18.01 -1.60 -1.60
CA LEU A 117 18.66 -0.48 -0.92
C LEU A 117 20.15 -0.77 -0.77
N THR A 118 20.94 0.30 -0.64
CA THR A 118 22.38 0.22 -0.43
C THR A 118 22.71 0.95 0.85
N ALA A 119 23.45 0.30 1.73
CA ALA A 119 24.10 0.92 2.87
C ALA A 119 25.54 1.27 2.50
N ILE A 120 25.95 2.50 2.75
CA ILE A 120 27.32 2.98 2.53
C ILE A 120 27.90 3.43 3.87
N GLN A 121 29.08 2.92 4.20
CA GLN A 121 29.87 3.32 5.36
C GLN A 121 31.19 3.94 4.87
N ARG A 122 31.52 5.14 5.35
CA ARG A 122 32.81 5.79 5.09
C ARG A 122 33.92 5.08 5.85
N ILE A 123 35.06 4.92 5.18
CA ILE A 123 36.31 4.45 5.77
C ILE A 123 37.24 5.65 5.80
N GLU A 124 37.53 6.14 7.00
CA GLU A 124 38.46 7.24 7.24
C GLU A 124 39.71 6.68 7.93
N ASP A 125 40.86 7.33 7.78
CA ASP A 125 42.06 7.00 8.56
C ASP A 125 42.03 7.62 9.97
N ASP A 126 43.09 7.41 10.76
CA ASP A 126 43.17 7.91 12.13
C ASP A 126 43.22 9.46 12.22
N SER A 127 43.57 10.13 11.12
CA SER A 127 43.55 11.60 11.00
C SER A 127 42.18 12.14 10.57
N GLY A 128 41.21 11.26 10.28
CA GLY A 128 39.89 11.61 9.77
C GLY A 128 39.86 11.87 8.27
N ARG A 129 40.94 11.57 7.54
CA ARG A 129 40.96 11.69 6.08
C ARG A 129 40.24 10.49 5.46
N LEU A 130 39.38 10.76 4.48
CA LEU A 130 38.66 9.74 3.72
C LEU A 130 39.65 8.84 2.96
N LEU A 131 39.57 7.53 3.22
CA LEU A 131 40.22 6.50 2.41
C LEU A 131 39.27 6.00 1.31
N GLY A 132 37.99 5.80 1.65
CA GLY A 132 37.00 5.33 0.69
C GLY A 132 35.69 4.89 1.35
N PHE A 133 34.99 3.95 0.73
CA PHE A 133 33.63 3.56 1.11
C PHE A 133 33.47 2.04 1.13
N LEU A 134 32.82 1.52 2.17
CA LEU A 134 32.29 0.17 2.23
C LEU A 134 30.81 0.21 1.82
N GLY A 135 30.47 -0.49 0.75
CA GLY A 135 29.10 -0.59 0.26
C GLY A 135 28.51 -1.98 0.42
N ALA A 136 27.26 -2.03 0.87
CA ALA A 136 26.47 -3.25 1.04
C ALA A 136 25.09 -3.11 0.37
N ASP A 137 24.79 -3.98 -0.59
CA ASP A 137 23.50 -4.00 -1.31
C ASP A 137 22.57 -5.06 -0.71
N PHE A 138 21.27 -4.72 -0.56
CA PHE A 138 20.24 -5.61 -0.02
C PHE A 138 19.00 -5.65 -0.91
N ASP A 139 18.43 -6.85 -1.13
CA ASP A 139 17.10 -7.05 -1.73
C ASP A 139 16.05 -6.98 -0.61
N LEU A 140 15.04 -6.11 -0.75
CA LEU A 140 14.06 -5.90 0.33
C LEU A 140 13.30 -7.18 0.71
N ARG A 141 13.18 -8.14 -0.22
CA ARG A 141 12.49 -9.41 0.04
C ARG A 141 13.20 -10.29 1.07
N GLU A 142 14.53 -10.14 1.18
CA GLU A 142 15.39 -10.98 2.03
C GLU A 142 15.63 -10.31 3.38
N LEU A 143 15.36 -9.00 3.51
CA LEU A 143 15.55 -8.29 4.76
C LEU A 143 14.61 -8.82 5.86
N PRO A 144 15.11 -9.00 7.09
CA PRO A 144 14.31 -9.37 8.26
C PRO A 144 13.54 -8.13 8.77
N LEU A 145 12.68 -7.57 7.92
CA LEU A 145 11.78 -6.49 8.28
C LEU A 145 10.72 -7.06 9.24
N THR A 146 10.42 -6.33 10.32
CA THR A 146 9.25 -6.63 11.15
C THR A 146 8.02 -6.33 10.30
N ARG A 147 7.42 -7.39 9.74
CA ARG A 147 6.22 -7.28 8.90
C ARG A 147 4.99 -7.10 9.79
N GLU A 148 4.95 -6.04 10.60
CA GLU A 148 3.65 -5.57 11.11
C GLU A 148 2.78 -5.26 9.88
N LEU A 149 1.60 -5.88 9.81
CA LEU A 149 0.69 -5.68 8.70
C LEU A 149 0.27 -4.20 8.66
N TYR A 150 0.43 -3.57 7.51
CA TYR A 150 -0.13 -2.23 7.31
C TYR A 150 -1.64 -2.30 7.48
N THR A 151 -2.17 -1.50 8.41
CA THR A 151 -3.60 -1.31 8.60
C THR A 151 -4.03 -0.10 7.80
N GLN A 152 -5.16 -0.22 7.10
CA GLN A 152 -5.69 0.88 6.31
C GLN A 152 -6.10 2.05 7.22
N SER A 153 -5.77 3.28 6.83
CA SER A 153 -6.21 4.48 7.56
C SER A 153 -7.72 4.58 7.55
N GLU A 154 -8.31 4.91 8.70
CA GLU A 154 -9.74 5.17 8.89
C GLU A 154 -10.17 6.55 8.37
N GLN A 155 -9.21 7.42 8.04
CA GLN A 155 -9.50 8.73 7.47
C GLN A 155 -10.15 8.62 6.10
N TRP A 156 -11.18 9.45 5.86
CA TRP A 156 -11.80 9.57 4.55
C TRP A 156 -10.78 9.87 3.45
N LEU A 157 -10.69 8.95 2.49
CA LEU A 157 -9.85 9.06 1.31
C LEU A 157 -10.71 9.39 0.09
N GLN A 158 -10.45 10.55 -0.51
CA GLN A 158 -10.98 10.91 -1.81
C GLN A 158 -9.89 10.77 -2.88
N MET A 159 -10.19 10.03 -3.94
CA MET A 159 -9.35 9.91 -5.12
C MET A 159 -10.04 10.53 -6.32
N LYS A 160 -9.32 11.41 -7.03
CA LYS A 160 -9.80 12.02 -8.26
C LYS A 160 -9.88 10.97 -9.36
N GLY A 161 -11.01 10.94 -10.06
CA GLY A 161 -11.20 10.10 -11.24
C GLY A 161 -10.41 10.55 -12.46
N ASP A 162 -10.51 9.77 -13.52
CA ASP A 162 -9.90 10.01 -14.82
C ASP A 162 -10.23 11.42 -15.35
N PRO A 163 -9.23 12.26 -15.68
CA PRO A 163 -9.45 13.59 -16.24
C PRO A 163 -10.33 13.62 -17.50
N ALA A 164 -10.23 12.60 -18.36
CA ALA A 164 -11.01 12.53 -19.60
C ALA A 164 -12.50 12.29 -19.32
N ILE A 165 -12.84 11.48 -18.31
CA ILE A 165 -14.24 11.28 -17.88
C ILE A 165 -14.76 12.54 -17.22
N ARG A 166 -13.97 13.15 -16.34
CA ARG A 166 -14.36 14.37 -15.61
C ARG A 166 -14.62 15.56 -16.53
N GLY A 167 -13.84 15.70 -17.61
CA GLY A 167 -14.03 16.77 -18.59
C GLY A 167 -15.36 16.71 -19.34
N GLY A 168 -15.97 15.52 -19.44
CA GLY A 168 -17.26 15.30 -20.10
C GLY A 168 -18.46 15.16 -19.16
N LEU A 169 -18.27 15.29 -17.84
CA LEU A 169 -19.30 14.99 -16.83
C LEU A 169 -20.63 15.71 -17.10
N PHE A 170 -20.58 17.02 -17.40
CA PHE A 170 -21.78 17.84 -17.64
C PHE A 170 -22.41 17.63 -19.03
N ASN A 171 -21.85 16.74 -19.85
CA ASN A 171 -22.41 16.34 -21.14
C ASN A 171 -23.08 14.96 -21.07
N GLN A 172 -23.25 14.40 -19.88
CA GLN A 172 -23.82 13.08 -19.65
C GLN A 172 -24.91 13.18 -18.59
N GLU A 173 -25.93 12.36 -18.74
CA GLU A 173 -27.00 12.16 -17.76
C GLU A 173 -27.07 10.69 -17.39
N ARG A 174 -27.70 10.39 -16.25
CA ARG A 174 -27.89 9.03 -15.77
C ARG A 174 -28.78 8.30 -16.75
N VAL A 175 -28.30 7.15 -17.21
CA VAL A 175 -29.13 6.18 -17.92
C VAL A 175 -29.62 5.16 -16.90
N GLU A 176 -30.94 4.95 -16.89
CA GLU A 176 -31.57 3.93 -16.07
C GLU A 176 -31.07 2.54 -16.47
N SER A 177 -30.59 1.77 -15.49
CA SER A 177 -30.14 0.39 -15.69
C SER A 177 -31.22 -0.62 -15.34
N LEU A 178 -31.03 -1.89 -15.73
CA LEU A 178 -31.94 -2.97 -15.32
C LEU A 178 -32.03 -3.06 -13.79
N MET A 179 -30.90 -2.93 -13.10
CA MET A 179 -30.84 -2.92 -11.63
C MET A 179 -31.62 -1.75 -11.02
N ASP A 180 -31.66 -0.57 -11.65
CA ASP A 180 -32.41 0.58 -11.12
C ASP A 180 -33.90 0.26 -10.98
N SER A 181 -34.48 -0.47 -11.95
CA SER A 181 -35.91 -0.83 -11.96
C SER A 181 -36.35 -1.74 -10.81
N ARG A 182 -35.41 -2.49 -10.20
CA ARG A 182 -35.65 -3.42 -9.09
C ARG A 182 -34.66 -3.23 -7.94
N ILE A 183 -34.17 -2.00 -7.79
CA ILE A 183 -33.05 -1.70 -6.90
C ILE A 183 -33.32 -2.07 -5.44
N ASP A 184 -34.55 -1.86 -4.95
CA ASP A 184 -34.95 -2.19 -3.59
C ASP A 184 -34.85 -3.70 -3.32
N GLU A 185 -35.30 -4.53 -4.27
CA GLU A 185 -35.23 -5.98 -4.18
C GLU A 185 -33.78 -6.49 -4.23
N VAL A 186 -32.96 -5.88 -5.08
CA VAL A 186 -31.52 -6.17 -5.14
C VAL A 186 -30.83 -5.81 -3.82
N MET A 187 -31.16 -4.65 -3.22
CA MET A 187 -30.59 -4.26 -1.94
C MET A 187 -30.98 -5.25 -0.84
N ASP A 188 -32.26 -5.60 -0.72
CA ASP A 188 -32.74 -6.56 0.29
C ASP A 188 -32.06 -7.93 0.11
N LEU A 189 -31.89 -8.41 -1.12
CA LEU A 189 -31.17 -9.67 -1.39
C LEU A 189 -29.70 -9.62 -0.95
N VAL A 190 -28.99 -8.53 -1.26
CA VAL A 190 -27.58 -8.41 -0.87
C VAL A 190 -27.43 -8.28 0.65
N VAL A 191 -28.35 -7.58 1.32
CA VAL A 191 -28.41 -7.51 2.79
C VAL A 191 -28.60 -8.91 3.38
N GLU A 192 -29.53 -9.72 2.87
CA GLU A 192 -29.73 -11.12 3.30
C GLU A 192 -28.45 -11.95 3.12
N LEU A 193 -27.80 -11.82 1.96
CA LEU A 193 -26.57 -12.55 1.67
C LEU A 193 -25.43 -12.20 2.64
N ILE A 194 -25.37 -10.95 3.09
CA ILE A 194 -24.38 -10.46 4.07
C ILE A 194 -24.72 -10.93 5.47
N THR A 195 -25.97 -10.73 5.90
CA THR A 195 -26.41 -10.94 7.29
C THR A 195 -26.63 -12.41 7.63
N ALA A 196 -27.07 -13.22 6.67
CA ALA A 196 -27.47 -14.61 6.90
C ALA A 196 -26.68 -15.67 6.11
N HIS A 197 -25.89 -15.27 5.09
CA HIS A 197 -25.19 -16.21 4.20
C HIS A 197 -23.68 -15.95 4.07
N GLY A 198 -23.12 -15.12 4.95
CA GLY A 198 -21.68 -15.01 5.13
C GLY A 198 -20.92 -14.32 3.99
N VAL A 199 -21.59 -13.49 3.20
CA VAL A 199 -20.91 -12.50 2.34
C VAL A 199 -20.30 -11.43 3.23
N PHE A 200 -18.98 -11.29 3.23
CA PHE A 200 -18.29 -10.29 4.07
C PHE A 200 -17.86 -9.05 3.29
N HIS A 201 -17.72 -9.17 1.96
CA HIS A 201 -17.45 -8.04 1.09
C HIS A 201 -18.32 -8.13 -0.16
N GLY A 202 -18.99 -7.03 -0.49
CA GLY A 202 -19.82 -6.92 -1.68
C GLY A 202 -19.52 -5.63 -2.42
N LYS A 203 -19.52 -5.68 -3.75
CA LYS A 203 -19.43 -4.53 -4.64
C LYS A 203 -20.54 -4.57 -5.68
N LEU A 204 -21.40 -3.55 -5.68
CA LEU A 204 -22.51 -3.39 -6.60
C LEU A 204 -22.14 -2.40 -7.68
N HIS A 205 -22.34 -2.77 -8.92
CA HIS A 205 -22.13 -1.95 -10.11
C HIS A 205 -23.50 -1.60 -10.69
N PHE A 206 -24.09 -0.51 -10.20
CA PHE A 206 -25.45 -0.07 -10.57
C PHE A 206 -25.60 0.15 -12.06
N SER A 207 -24.64 0.84 -12.68
CA SER A 207 -24.69 1.16 -14.12
C SER A 207 -24.59 -0.07 -15.02
N SER A 208 -23.93 -1.15 -14.59
CA SER A 208 -23.79 -2.39 -15.36
C SER A 208 -24.64 -3.54 -14.83
N SER A 209 -25.55 -3.27 -13.90
CA SER A 209 -26.46 -4.25 -13.27
C SER A 209 -25.79 -5.56 -12.83
N ARG A 210 -24.72 -5.45 -12.04
CA ARG A 210 -23.90 -6.61 -11.61
C ARG A 210 -23.37 -6.42 -10.20
N ALA A 211 -23.10 -7.52 -9.50
CA ALA A 211 -22.40 -7.51 -8.23
C ALA A 211 -21.18 -8.43 -8.25
N THR A 212 -20.21 -8.15 -7.38
CA THR A 212 -19.09 -9.04 -7.06
C THR A 212 -19.07 -9.25 -5.56
N LEU A 213 -19.15 -10.50 -5.12
CA LEU A 213 -19.30 -10.89 -3.72
C LEU A 213 -18.12 -11.78 -3.29
N TRP A 214 -17.66 -11.58 -2.06
CA TRP A 214 -16.69 -12.43 -1.38
C TRP A 214 -17.33 -13.02 -0.13
N THR A 215 -17.17 -14.33 0.01
CA THR A 215 -17.79 -15.13 1.06
C THR A 215 -16.75 -15.59 2.07
N MET A 216 -17.12 -15.70 3.35
CA MET A 216 -16.21 -16.18 4.39
C MET A 216 -15.74 -17.62 4.16
N ASP A 217 -16.55 -18.46 3.51
CA ASP A 217 -16.21 -19.86 3.23
C ASP A 217 -15.16 -20.02 2.11
N ASP A 218 -15.05 -19.04 1.22
CA ASP A 218 -14.11 -19.04 0.09
C ASP A 218 -13.61 -17.62 -0.24
N PRO A 219 -12.82 -17.02 0.66
CA PRO A 219 -12.49 -15.59 0.62
C PRO A 219 -11.54 -15.19 -0.51
N PHE A 220 -10.87 -16.16 -1.14
CA PHE A 220 -9.90 -15.91 -2.22
C PHE A 220 -10.51 -16.02 -3.62
N ARG A 221 -11.79 -16.38 -3.74
CA ARG A 221 -12.50 -16.53 -5.00
C ARG A 221 -13.79 -15.73 -4.93
N TYR A 222 -13.91 -14.68 -5.71
CA TYR A 222 -15.15 -13.90 -5.75
C TYR A 222 -16.21 -14.59 -6.59
N ARG A 223 -17.48 -14.26 -6.34
CA ARG A 223 -18.64 -14.63 -7.17
C ARG A 223 -19.10 -13.40 -7.92
N ILE A 224 -19.38 -13.54 -9.21
CA ILE A 224 -19.98 -12.48 -10.03
C ILE A 224 -21.44 -12.85 -10.22
N LEU A 225 -22.33 -11.94 -9.87
CA LEU A 225 -23.77 -12.07 -10.08
C LEU A 225 -24.22 -11.03 -11.11
N ASP A 226 -24.92 -11.47 -12.14
CA ASP A 226 -25.54 -10.57 -13.10
C ASP A 226 -26.93 -10.09 -12.63
N TYR A 227 -27.66 -9.42 -13.51
CA TYR A 227 -28.99 -8.91 -13.19
C TYR A 227 -30.02 -10.02 -12.90
N GLU A 228 -29.96 -11.15 -13.63
CA GLU A 228 -30.91 -12.26 -13.43
C GLU A 228 -30.68 -12.90 -12.07
N ASP A 229 -29.42 -13.09 -11.68
CA ASP A 229 -29.06 -13.57 -10.35
C ASP A 229 -29.53 -12.61 -9.26
N LEU A 230 -29.25 -11.31 -9.42
CA LEU A 230 -29.55 -10.29 -8.40
C LEU A 230 -31.03 -10.01 -8.19
N THR A 231 -31.88 -10.50 -9.10
CA THR A 231 -33.32 -10.37 -8.99
C THR A 231 -34.02 -11.70 -8.70
N ASN A 232 -33.24 -12.74 -8.42
CA ASN A 232 -33.72 -14.08 -8.08
C ASN A 232 -33.38 -14.39 -6.61
N PRO A 233 -34.33 -14.25 -5.66
CA PRO A 233 -34.09 -14.59 -4.25
C PRO A 233 -33.75 -16.08 -4.02
N GLY A 234 -34.04 -16.94 -5.00
CA GLY A 234 -33.67 -18.36 -4.95
C GLY A 234 -32.16 -18.60 -4.89
N ILE A 235 -31.32 -17.61 -5.28
CA ILE A 235 -29.86 -17.76 -5.19
C ILE A 235 -29.40 -18.02 -3.75
N CYS A 236 -30.14 -17.60 -2.72
CA CYS A 236 -29.80 -17.86 -1.32
C CYS A 236 -29.64 -19.36 -1.02
N LEU A 237 -30.30 -20.25 -1.78
CA LEU A 237 -30.13 -21.70 -1.67
C LEU A 237 -28.74 -22.20 -2.08
N ALA A 238 -28.01 -21.41 -2.87
CA ALA A 238 -26.64 -21.71 -3.28
C ALA A 238 -25.59 -21.19 -2.29
N TYR A 239 -25.98 -20.44 -1.26
CA TYR A 239 -25.08 -19.91 -0.25
C TYR A 239 -25.33 -20.55 1.13
N THR A 240 -24.26 -21.03 1.76
CA THR A 240 -24.32 -21.60 3.10
C THR A 240 -24.87 -20.59 4.10
N ARG A 241 -25.88 -20.99 4.89
CA ARG A 241 -26.34 -20.15 6.00
C ARG A 241 -25.23 -19.99 7.04
N ARG A 242 -24.98 -18.75 7.45
CA ARG A 242 -23.93 -18.39 8.40
C ARG A 242 -24.41 -17.24 9.28
N ALA A 243 -24.16 -17.34 10.58
CA ALA A 243 -24.43 -16.22 11.49
C ALA A 243 -23.57 -15.01 11.13
N TYR A 244 -24.11 -13.81 11.34
CA TYR A 244 -23.34 -12.59 11.22
C TYR A 244 -22.13 -12.62 12.18
N PRO A 245 -20.91 -12.29 11.71
CA PRO A 245 -19.71 -12.46 12.51
C PRO A 245 -19.68 -11.47 13.69
N SER A 246 -19.37 -11.98 14.89
CA SER A 246 -19.30 -11.17 16.12
C SER A 246 -18.13 -10.19 16.14
N ASP A 247 -17.13 -10.39 15.29
CA ASP A 247 -15.94 -9.55 15.10
C ASP A 247 -16.06 -8.64 13.86
N ALA A 248 -17.25 -8.49 13.27
CA ALA A 248 -17.49 -7.42 12.31
C ALA A 248 -17.41 -6.04 12.97
N ASP A 249 -16.85 -5.08 12.24
CA ASP A 249 -16.81 -3.67 12.62
C ASP A 249 -18.19 -3.01 12.51
N ILE A 250 -18.99 -3.45 11.53
CA ILE A 250 -20.33 -2.93 11.29
C ILE A 250 -21.35 -3.75 12.08
N PRO A 251 -22.19 -3.15 12.93
CA PRO A 251 -23.31 -3.87 13.54
C PRO A 251 -24.31 -4.38 12.49
N GLU A 252 -24.84 -5.59 12.68
CA GLU A 252 -25.75 -6.25 11.72
C GLU A 252 -26.93 -5.36 11.33
N GLU A 253 -27.51 -4.67 12.32
CA GLU A 253 -28.66 -3.78 12.15
C GLU A 253 -28.36 -2.54 11.28
N ARG A 254 -27.09 -2.15 11.15
CA ARG A 254 -26.67 -0.99 10.35
C ARG A 254 -26.40 -1.33 8.90
N ILE A 255 -26.32 -2.62 8.54
CA ILE A 255 -26.10 -3.05 7.15
C ILE A 255 -27.19 -2.49 6.23
N LYS A 256 -28.46 -2.61 6.63
CA LYS A 256 -29.57 -2.09 5.82
C LYS A 256 -29.49 -0.58 5.59
N ASP A 257 -28.97 0.19 6.56
CA ASP A 257 -28.78 1.63 6.43
C ASP A 257 -27.76 1.97 5.34
N VAL A 258 -26.64 1.26 5.29
CA VAL A 258 -25.60 1.48 4.27
C VAL A 258 -26.15 1.29 2.86
N PHE A 259 -26.89 0.19 2.63
CA PHE A 259 -27.48 -0.11 1.33
C PHE A 259 -28.61 0.87 0.95
N ARG A 260 -29.38 1.35 1.93
CA ARG A 260 -30.34 2.43 1.73
C ARG A 260 -29.65 3.71 1.26
N THR A 261 -28.57 4.12 1.90
CA THR A 261 -27.81 5.32 1.48
C THR A 261 -27.19 5.12 0.10
N PHE A 262 -26.72 3.92 -0.28
CA PHE A 262 -26.30 3.66 -1.67
C PHE A 262 -27.42 3.92 -2.68
N ARG A 263 -28.64 3.46 -2.40
CA ARG A 263 -29.81 3.71 -3.24
C ARG A 263 -30.09 5.20 -3.35
N GLU A 264 -30.06 5.93 -2.23
CA GLU A 264 -30.28 7.38 -2.24
C GLU A 264 -29.21 8.11 -3.09
N LEU A 265 -27.94 7.74 -2.96
CA LEU A 265 -26.85 8.28 -3.78
C LEU A 265 -26.93 7.89 -5.26
N ARG A 266 -27.53 6.73 -5.57
CA ARG A 266 -27.78 6.30 -6.96
C ARG A 266 -28.78 7.22 -7.66
N PHE A 267 -29.77 7.73 -6.94
CA PHE A 267 -30.83 8.58 -7.48
C PHE A 267 -30.74 10.05 -7.04
N MET A 268 -29.61 10.48 -6.48
CA MET A 268 -29.51 11.82 -5.89
C MET A 268 -29.56 12.95 -6.94
N ASP A 269 -29.05 12.70 -8.14
CA ASP A 269 -28.97 13.65 -9.25
C ASP A 269 -28.79 12.92 -10.58
N GLU A 270 -29.09 13.60 -11.69
CA GLU A 270 -28.97 13.03 -13.04
C GLU A 270 -27.54 13.13 -13.60
N THR A 271 -26.71 14.05 -13.11
CA THR A 271 -25.31 14.22 -13.57
C THR A 271 -24.32 13.55 -12.61
N ILE A 272 -24.46 13.78 -11.30
CA ILE A 272 -23.59 13.23 -10.26
C ILE A 272 -24.36 12.16 -9.48
N TYR A 273 -24.08 10.90 -9.74
CA TYR A 273 -24.76 9.78 -9.10
C TYR A 273 -23.81 8.62 -8.83
N LEU A 274 -24.20 7.74 -7.91
CA LEU A 274 -23.44 6.55 -7.60
C LEU A 274 -23.45 5.57 -8.77
N ARG A 275 -22.26 5.16 -9.24
CA ARG A 275 -22.10 4.11 -10.26
C ARG A 275 -21.74 2.76 -9.67
N SER A 276 -20.99 2.76 -8.58
CA SER A 276 -20.77 1.56 -7.79
C SER A 276 -20.56 1.87 -6.31
N GLY A 277 -21.04 0.97 -5.46
CA GLY A 277 -20.84 0.99 -4.01
C GLY A 277 -20.24 -0.33 -3.54
N SER A 278 -19.40 -0.32 -2.53
CA SER A 278 -18.86 -1.51 -1.89
C SER A 278 -18.84 -1.41 -0.38
N LEU A 279 -19.01 -2.53 0.29
CA LEU A 279 -19.00 -2.66 1.74
C LEU A 279 -18.10 -3.82 2.16
N ASN A 280 -17.27 -3.66 3.17
CA ASN A 280 -16.58 -4.76 3.84
C ASN A 280 -16.90 -4.72 5.34
N VAL A 281 -17.49 -5.80 5.86
CA VAL A 281 -18.00 -5.83 7.24
C VAL A 281 -16.91 -5.92 8.30
N PHE A 282 -15.71 -6.41 7.96
CA PHE A 282 -14.62 -6.62 8.92
C PHE A 282 -13.74 -5.40 9.13
N ASN A 283 -13.55 -4.57 8.10
CA ASN A 283 -12.76 -3.35 8.23
C ASN A 283 -13.62 -2.07 8.23
N GLY A 284 -14.94 -2.20 8.13
CA GLY A 284 -15.90 -1.10 8.16
C GLY A 284 -15.90 -0.21 6.92
N ILE A 285 -15.07 -0.51 5.90
CA ILE A 285 -14.86 0.42 4.79
C ILE A 285 -16.04 0.37 3.81
N VAL A 286 -16.61 1.55 3.59
CA VAL A 286 -17.52 1.86 2.49
C VAL A 286 -16.72 2.48 1.34
N GLY A 287 -16.84 1.90 0.16
CA GLY A 287 -16.26 2.41 -1.08
C GLY A 287 -17.35 2.93 -2.02
N LEU A 288 -17.18 4.14 -2.57
CA LEU A 288 -18.10 4.76 -3.51
C LEU A 288 -17.34 5.15 -4.79
N ASN A 289 -17.97 4.98 -5.94
CA ASN A 289 -17.50 5.55 -7.21
C ASN A 289 -18.66 6.26 -7.90
N PHE A 290 -18.49 7.55 -8.15
CA PHE A 290 -19.50 8.41 -8.77
C PHE A 290 -19.31 8.49 -10.29
N SER A 291 -20.30 9.03 -11.00
CA SER A 291 -20.29 9.25 -12.46
C SER A 291 -19.09 10.06 -12.95
N CYS A 292 -18.56 10.97 -12.11
CA CYS A 292 -17.34 11.74 -12.36
C CYS A 292 -16.05 10.92 -12.23
N ASP A 293 -16.15 9.60 -12.04
CA ASP A 293 -15.06 8.68 -11.74
C ASP A 293 -14.32 8.97 -10.42
N GLY A 294 -14.83 9.92 -9.63
CA GLY A 294 -14.37 10.19 -8.27
C GLY A 294 -14.65 8.99 -7.37
N SER A 295 -13.63 8.53 -6.65
CA SER A 295 -13.74 7.41 -5.71
C SER A 295 -13.54 7.87 -4.28
N HIS A 296 -14.37 7.37 -3.37
CA HIS A 296 -14.35 7.72 -1.95
C HIS A 296 -14.28 6.44 -1.11
N TYR A 297 -13.46 6.44 -0.06
CA TYR A 297 -13.33 5.35 0.88
C TYR A 297 -13.36 5.92 2.30
N MET A 298 -14.27 5.47 3.14
CA MET A 298 -14.42 5.96 4.52
C MET A 298 -15.02 4.86 5.40
N GLN A 299 -15.04 5.10 6.72
CA GLN A 299 -15.73 4.22 7.65
C GLN A 299 -17.25 4.30 7.50
N TRP A 300 -17.92 3.18 7.78
CA TRP A 300 -19.37 3.04 7.59
C TRP A 300 -20.17 4.03 8.45
N ASP A 301 -19.70 4.33 9.65
CA ASP A 301 -20.36 5.27 10.55
C ASP A 301 -20.22 6.68 9.98
N GLU A 302 -19.01 7.12 9.59
CA GLU A 302 -18.79 8.41 8.92
C GLU A 302 -19.66 8.54 7.66
N PHE A 303 -19.77 7.46 6.87
CA PHE A 303 -20.63 7.42 5.69
C PHE A 303 -22.09 7.69 6.04
N LEU A 304 -22.63 7.04 7.07
CA LEU A 304 -24.03 7.20 7.48
C LEU A 304 -24.33 8.55 8.15
N HIS A 305 -23.32 9.27 8.65
CA HIS A 305 -23.48 10.64 9.16
C HIS A 305 -23.58 11.69 8.05
N LYS A 306 -23.19 11.38 6.80
CA LYS A 306 -23.22 12.34 5.69
C LYS A 306 -24.59 12.37 5.02
N SER A 307 -25.25 13.52 5.07
CA SER A 307 -26.56 13.72 4.44
C SER A 307 -26.47 13.74 2.90
N LEU A 308 -27.60 13.57 2.20
CA LEU A 308 -27.63 13.78 0.74
C LEU A 308 -27.25 15.21 0.35
N ALA A 309 -27.58 16.20 1.20
CA ALA A 309 -27.22 17.60 0.96
C ALA A 309 -25.69 17.78 0.92
N PHE A 310 -24.97 17.09 1.81
CA PHE A 310 -23.50 17.05 1.77
C PHE A 310 -22.97 16.56 0.42
N TRP A 311 -23.52 15.46 -0.11
CA TRP A 311 -23.08 14.87 -1.37
C TRP A 311 -23.40 15.72 -2.60
N LEU A 312 -24.49 16.50 -2.54
CA LEU A 312 -24.86 17.48 -3.54
C LEU A 312 -24.07 18.80 -3.43
N GLY A 313 -23.22 18.95 -2.41
CA GLY A 313 -22.47 20.18 -2.14
C GLY A 313 -23.37 21.33 -1.66
N SER A 314 -24.55 21.04 -1.12
CA SER A 314 -25.42 22.02 -0.49
C SER A 314 -24.89 22.36 0.91
N PRO A 315 -24.92 23.64 1.34
CA PRO A 315 -24.49 23.99 2.69
C PRO A 315 -25.41 23.32 3.71
N GLU A 316 -24.84 22.47 4.58
CA GLU A 316 -25.56 21.94 5.73
C GLU A 316 -25.82 23.10 6.71
N LEU A 317 -27.09 23.42 6.94
CA LEU A 317 -27.48 24.27 8.05
C LEU A 317 -27.18 23.48 9.33
N CYS A 318 -26.03 23.75 9.96
CA CYS A 318 -25.77 23.29 11.32
C CYS A 318 -26.93 23.75 12.21
N GLY A 319 -27.77 22.81 12.62
CA GLY A 319 -28.78 23.04 13.65
C GLY A 319 -28.08 23.47 14.92
N VAL A 320 -28.17 24.76 15.24
CA VAL A 320 -27.81 25.26 16.56
C VAL A 320 -28.93 24.80 17.49
N ASP A 321 -28.70 23.72 18.23
CA ASP A 321 -29.46 23.45 19.45
C ASP A 321 -29.15 24.58 20.44
N GLN A 322 -29.94 25.65 20.38
CA GLN A 322 -30.04 26.61 21.48
C GLN A 322 -30.91 26.00 22.57
N THR A 323 -30.29 25.21 23.44
CA THR A 323 -30.82 25.03 24.79
C THR A 323 -30.58 26.32 25.58
N THR A 324 -31.62 27.15 25.65
CA THR A 324 -31.76 28.23 26.64
C THR A 324 -33.24 28.41 26.96
N HIS A 325 -33.77 27.64 27.92
CA HIS A 325 -34.12 28.11 29.27
C HIS A 325 -34.82 27.01 30.08
#